data_AF-A0A0G4FF25-F1
#
_entry.id   AF-A0A0G4FF25-F1
#
_cell.length_a   1.000
_cell.length_b   1.000
_cell.length_c   1.000
_cell.angle_alpha   90.00
_cell.angle_beta   90.00
_cell.angle_gamma   90.00
#
_symmetry.space_group_name_H-M   'P 1'
#
loop_
_entity.id
_entity.type
_entity.pdbx_description
1 polymer ?
#
loop_
_entity_poly.entity_id
_entity_poly.type
_entity_poly.pdbx_seq_one_letter_code
_entity_poly.pdbx_strand_id
1 'polypeptide(L)'
;MRACNWTGDTPLHLAAKLGSPCATDFLCRRLPEADINRARRNDPCLSPLGNAASALDYCSLPHGQQLRDQREGEETVDREKRFMQIGSLAALGLQERERLLSMISRLKRTARVLLRAGAEYSLSRMPADTDGQRSRRELMATEYASVLNEDLPNMAMAALIVGLAAHRSFAAHFMYALPLGPHVSAAISWRIAAFCFDEEAAKESISAAFPFRHTDMARRVVAAIEHFVKYAALRASSNREVVGAMADVGGQMVRVPLQCFAVWGQPGGQHRVLGVREVVHRARLDEAAKCGVQGAVLKGFNEHLGNDDCQFAWGQLGYIDKRRQFVSLRIK
;
A
#
# COMPACT_ATOMS: atom_id res chain seq x y z
N MET A 1 -17.12 10.70 -12.98
CA MET A 1 -17.06 12.13 -13.36
C MET A 1 -16.91 12.25 -14.88
N ARG A 2 -17.84 12.91 -15.59
CA ARG A 2 -17.86 12.95 -17.07
C ARG A 2 -17.32 14.24 -17.70
N ALA A 3 -17.07 15.26 -16.89
CA ALA A 3 -16.49 16.51 -17.38
C ALA A 3 -15.05 16.26 -17.83
N CYS A 4 -14.77 16.58 -19.08
CA CYS A 4 -13.42 16.61 -19.65
C CYS A 4 -13.19 17.97 -20.30
N ASN A 5 -11.93 18.42 -20.36
CA ASN A 5 -11.57 19.55 -21.20
C ASN A 5 -11.54 19.15 -22.69
N TRP A 6 -11.12 20.07 -23.56
CA TRP A 6 -11.00 19.84 -25.01
C TRP A 6 -9.95 18.78 -25.40
N THR A 7 -8.98 18.46 -24.52
CA THR A 7 -8.02 17.35 -24.72
C THR A 7 -8.53 16.01 -24.18
N GLY A 8 -9.74 15.96 -23.61
CA GLY A 8 -10.30 14.76 -23.01
C GLY A 8 -9.83 14.48 -21.57
N ASP A 9 -9.06 15.38 -20.95
CA ASP A 9 -8.62 15.25 -19.57
C ASP A 9 -9.74 15.49 -18.58
N THR A 10 -9.93 14.53 -17.67
CA THR A 10 -10.76 14.72 -16.48
C THR A 10 -10.01 15.56 -15.44
N PRO A 11 -10.69 16.09 -14.41
CA PRO A 11 -10.01 16.77 -13.29
C PRO A 11 -8.91 15.92 -12.62
N LEU A 12 -9.07 14.59 -12.59
CA LEU A 12 -8.06 13.68 -12.05
C LEU A 12 -6.80 13.62 -12.93
N HIS A 13 -6.96 13.66 -14.27
CA HIS A 13 -5.84 13.74 -15.20
C HIS A 13 -5.01 15.01 -14.99
N LEU A 14 -5.68 16.14 -14.77
CA LEU A 14 -5.03 17.44 -14.52
C LEU A 14 -4.33 17.45 -13.16
N ALA A 15 -4.99 16.96 -12.11
CA ALA A 15 -4.39 16.86 -10.77
C ALA A 15 -3.15 15.96 -10.78
N ALA A 16 -3.20 14.86 -11.52
CA ALA A 16 -2.08 13.95 -11.72
C ALA A 16 -0.91 14.62 -12.45
N LYS A 17 -1.18 15.24 -13.60
CA LYS A 17 -0.19 15.95 -14.43
C LYS A 17 0.49 17.10 -13.67
N LEU A 18 -0.25 17.82 -12.85
CA LEU A 18 0.26 18.97 -12.08
C LEU A 18 0.95 18.57 -10.77
N GLY A 19 1.00 17.28 -10.41
CA GLY A 19 1.59 16.84 -9.16
C GLY A 19 0.85 17.38 -7.93
N SER A 20 -0.49 17.34 -7.94
CA SER A 20 -1.31 17.80 -6.80
C SER A 20 -1.81 16.61 -5.97
N PRO A 21 -1.05 16.14 -4.95
CA PRO A 21 -1.41 14.92 -4.23
C PRO A 21 -2.71 15.07 -3.43
N CYS A 22 -2.97 16.24 -2.84
CA CYS A 22 -4.19 16.48 -2.06
C CYS A 22 -5.45 16.48 -2.95
N ALA A 23 -5.39 17.14 -4.11
CA ALA A 23 -6.51 17.12 -5.06
C ALA A 23 -6.73 15.71 -5.62
N THR A 24 -5.65 14.99 -5.90
CA THR A 24 -5.70 13.59 -6.35
C THR A 24 -6.35 12.70 -5.31
N ASP A 25 -5.93 12.76 -4.05
CA ASP A 25 -6.53 11.98 -2.94
C ASP A 25 -8.01 12.32 -2.76
N PHE A 26 -8.36 13.61 -2.74
CA PHE A 26 -9.73 14.07 -2.62
C PHE A 26 -10.64 13.52 -3.74
N LEU A 27 -10.16 13.51 -4.98
CA LEU A 27 -10.89 12.99 -6.14
C LEU A 27 -10.99 11.46 -6.08
N CYS A 28 -9.88 10.76 -5.82
CA CYS A 28 -9.84 9.30 -5.73
C CYS A 28 -10.82 8.73 -4.69
N ARG A 29 -11.04 9.43 -3.57
CA ARG A 29 -12.04 9.02 -2.56
C ARG A 29 -13.49 9.08 -3.03
N ARG A 30 -13.78 9.79 -4.13
CA ARG A 30 -15.14 10.03 -4.64
C ARG A 30 -15.41 9.35 -5.99
N LEU A 31 -14.38 8.80 -6.61
CA LEU A 31 -14.48 8.21 -7.93
C LEU A 31 -14.57 6.68 -7.83
N PRO A 32 -15.39 6.03 -8.67
CA PRO A 32 -15.34 4.59 -8.82
C PRO A 32 -14.02 4.18 -9.51
N GLU A 33 -13.59 2.93 -9.31
CA GLU A 33 -12.38 2.35 -9.89
C GLU A 33 -12.26 2.58 -11.40
N ALA A 34 -13.36 2.40 -12.13
CA ALA A 34 -13.40 2.60 -13.58
C ALA A 34 -13.05 4.04 -14.00
N ASP A 35 -13.37 5.04 -13.18
CA ASP A 35 -13.04 6.44 -13.44
C ASP A 35 -11.60 6.79 -13.04
N ILE A 36 -11.01 6.09 -12.05
CA ILE A 36 -9.59 6.24 -11.68
C ILE A 36 -8.69 5.72 -12.81
N ASN A 37 -9.08 4.61 -13.42
CA ASN A 37 -8.35 3.94 -14.51
C ASN A 37 -8.80 4.36 -15.91
N ARG A 38 -9.60 5.42 -16.00
CA ARG A 38 -10.14 5.91 -17.25
C ARG A 38 -9.05 6.55 -18.09
N ALA A 39 -8.73 5.94 -19.23
CA ALA A 39 -7.86 6.54 -20.22
C ALA A 39 -8.59 7.62 -21.05
N ARG A 40 -7.82 8.48 -21.72
CA ARG A 40 -8.35 9.38 -22.74
C ARG A 40 -8.94 8.58 -23.90
N ARG A 41 -10.00 9.12 -24.53
CA ARG A 41 -10.68 8.46 -25.66
C ARG A 41 -9.76 8.16 -26.84
N ASN A 42 -8.77 9.03 -27.08
CA ASN A 42 -7.89 8.94 -28.24
C ASN A 42 -6.51 8.37 -27.89
N ASP A 43 -6.24 8.13 -26.61
CA ASP A 43 -4.97 7.58 -26.15
C ASP A 43 -5.20 6.69 -24.91
N PRO A 44 -5.32 5.37 -25.12
CA PRO A 44 -5.51 4.39 -24.04
C PRO A 44 -4.37 4.38 -23.00
N CYS A 45 -3.20 4.90 -23.35
CA CYS A 45 -2.02 4.91 -22.49
C CYS A 45 -2.02 6.10 -21.51
N LEU A 46 -2.83 7.13 -21.80
CA LEU A 46 -2.97 8.32 -20.96
C LEU A 46 -4.11 8.17 -19.96
N SER A 47 -3.90 7.29 -18.97
CA SER A 47 -4.64 7.32 -17.71
C SER A 47 -4.11 8.45 -16.80
N PRO A 48 -4.78 8.78 -15.69
CA PRO A 48 -4.21 9.70 -14.70
C PRO A 48 -2.82 9.28 -14.22
N LEU A 49 -2.58 7.97 -14.02
CA LEU A 49 -1.25 7.46 -13.68
C LEU A 49 -0.26 7.65 -14.83
N GLY A 50 -0.68 7.43 -16.08
CA GLY A 50 0.12 7.71 -17.28
C GLY A 50 0.50 9.18 -17.42
N ASN A 51 -0.40 10.11 -17.05
CA ASN A 51 -0.10 11.54 -16.99
C ASN A 51 0.93 11.88 -15.91
N ALA A 52 0.80 11.30 -14.71
CA ALA A 52 1.80 11.48 -13.65
C ALA A 52 3.16 10.93 -14.07
N ALA A 53 3.19 9.74 -14.70
CA ALA A 53 4.41 9.13 -15.23
C ALA A 53 5.06 9.99 -16.31
N SER A 54 4.28 10.53 -17.24
CA SER A 54 4.78 11.36 -18.32
C SER A 54 5.32 12.71 -17.82
N ALA A 55 4.64 13.33 -16.86
CA ALA A 55 5.16 14.52 -16.20
C ALA A 55 6.45 14.23 -15.41
N LEU A 56 6.52 13.07 -14.74
CA LEU A 56 7.70 12.67 -13.98
C LEU A 56 8.91 12.40 -14.89
N ASP A 57 8.71 11.67 -15.99
CA ASP A 57 9.73 11.39 -17.00
C ASP A 57 10.26 12.68 -17.62
N TYR A 58 9.34 13.58 -18.01
CA TYR A 58 9.70 14.90 -18.54
C TYR A 58 10.55 15.72 -17.55
N CYS A 59 10.23 15.68 -16.26
CA CYS A 59 11.03 16.35 -15.22
C CYS A 59 12.33 15.62 -14.87
N SER A 60 12.47 14.33 -15.19
CA SER A 60 13.62 13.50 -14.83
C SER A 60 14.68 13.42 -15.94
N LEU A 61 14.31 13.68 -17.19
CA LEU A 61 15.25 13.67 -18.31
C LEU A 61 16.24 14.85 -18.26
N PRO A 62 17.55 14.60 -18.36
CA PRO A 62 18.51 15.67 -18.63
C PRO A 62 18.25 16.17 -20.07
N HIS A 63 17.75 17.39 -20.20
CA HIS A 63 17.30 18.01 -21.46
C HIS A 63 18.42 18.33 -22.48
N GLY A 64 19.41 17.44 -22.64
CA GLY A 64 20.60 17.66 -23.47
C GLY A 64 20.65 16.95 -24.82
N GLN A 65 19.79 15.95 -25.10
CA GLN A 65 20.01 15.09 -26.27
C GLN A 65 18.85 15.01 -27.28
N GLN A 66 17.62 15.33 -26.89
CA GLN A 66 16.46 15.20 -27.79
C GLN A 66 16.18 16.43 -28.67
N LEU A 67 16.80 17.58 -28.37
CA LEU A 67 16.63 18.82 -29.14
C LEU A 67 17.49 18.90 -30.41
N ARG A 68 18.33 17.88 -30.71
CA ARG A 68 19.10 17.84 -31.97
C ARG A 68 18.37 17.21 -33.14
N ASP A 69 17.40 16.32 -32.92
CA ASP A 69 16.81 15.52 -34.00
C ASP A 69 15.37 15.91 -34.41
N GLN A 70 14.74 16.89 -33.75
CA GLN A 70 13.35 17.29 -34.03
C GLN A 70 13.14 18.77 -34.39
N ARG A 71 14.15 19.45 -34.95
CA ARG A 71 13.92 20.75 -35.60
C ARG A 71 13.72 20.57 -37.10
N GLU A 72 12.52 20.15 -37.48
CA GLU A 72 11.87 20.53 -38.74
C GLU A 72 10.37 20.20 -38.61
N GLY A 73 9.53 21.23 -38.45
CA GLY A 73 8.07 21.12 -38.62
C GLY A 73 7.20 21.50 -37.42
N GLU A 74 6.53 22.64 -37.59
CA GLU A 74 5.21 23.01 -37.04
C GLU A 74 5.06 23.82 -35.73
N GLU A 75 4.30 24.91 -35.93
CA GLU A 75 4.02 26.03 -35.04
C GLU A 75 2.93 25.70 -34.01
N THR A 76 3.33 25.34 -32.79
CA THR A 76 2.52 25.61 -31.57
C THR A 76 3.41 26.14 -30.45
N VAL A 77 4.10 27.24 -30.75
CA VAL A 77 5.35 27.59 -30.08
C VAL A 77 5.18 28.41 -28.78
N ASP A 78 4.02 29.01 -28.49
CA ASP A 78 3.98 30.06 -27.45
C ASP A 78 3.36 29.68 -26.10
N ARG A 79 2.59 28.58 -26.00
CA ARG A 79 2.07 28.09 -24.70
C ARG A 79 2.95 27.01 -24.08
N GLU A 80 3.63 26.22 -24.90
CA GLU A 80 4.56 25.19 -24.45
C GLU A 80 5.94 25.77 -24.06
N LYS A 81 6.41 26.84 -24.71
CA LYS A 81 7.67 27.50 -24.34
C LYS A 81 7.67 28.10 -22.93
N ARG A 82 6.53 28.52 -22.37
CA ARG A 82 6.45 29.00 -20.97
C ARG A 82 6.41 27.88 -19.93
N PHE A 83 6.14 26.64 -20.34
CA PHE A 83 6.21 25.45 -19.49
C PHE A 83 7.46 24.57 -19.74
N MET A 84 8.24 24.85 -20.81
CA MET A 84 9.37 24.06 -21.30
C MET A 84 10.71 24.82 -21.35
N GLN A 85 11.09 25.56 -20.30
CA GLN A 85 12.47 26.02 -20.14
C GLN A 85 13.07 25.44 -18.86
N ILE A 86 13.27 24.13 -18.90
CA ILE A 86 14.02 23.40 -17.89
C ILE A 86 15.22 22.82 -18.62
N GLY A 87 16.29 23.61 -18.68
CA GLY A 87 17.60 23.13 -19.08
C GLY A 87 18.09 22.04 -18.13
N SER A 88 19.09 21.27 -18.56
CA SER A 88 19.82 20.30 -17.74
C SER A 88 19.99 20.76 -16.29
N LEU A 89 19.75 19.88 -15.30
CA LEU A 89 19.94 20.14 -13.86
C LEU A 89 21.32 20.74 -13.52
N ALA A 90 22.33 20.53 -14.39
CA ALA A 90 23.68 21.07 -14.25
C ALA A 90 23.85 22.51 -14.79
N ALA A 91 22.95 22.97 -15.66
CA ALA A 91 22.95 24.30 -16.27
C ALA A 91 21.96 25.28 -15.61
N LEU A 92 21.11 24.78 -14.69
CA LEU A 92 20.14 25.58 -13.96
C LEU A 92 20.75 26.28 -12.75
N GLY A 93 20.25 27.46 -12.43
CA GLY A 93 20.56 28.09 -11.14
C GLY A 93 20.05 27.23 -9.98
N LEU A 94 20.66 27.37 -8.79
CA LEU A 94 20.27 26.61 -7.58
C LEU A 94 18.75 26.68 -7.31
N GLN A 95 18.14 27.85 -7.49
CA GLN A 95 16.71 28.05 -7.27
C GLN A 95 15.82 27.25 -8.23
N GLU A 96 16.22 27.13 -9.50
CA GLU A 96 15.47 26.35 -10.50
C GLU A 96 15.61 24.86 -10.22
N ARG A 97 16.81 24.41 -9.85
CA ARG A 97 17.06 23.03 -9.42
C ARG A 97 16.20 22.64 -8.22
N GLU A 98 16.11 23.48 -7.19
CA GLU A 98 15.23 23.25 -6.04
C GLU A 98 13.75 23.17 -6.43
N ARG A 99 13.28 24.05 -7.32
CA ARG A 99 11.90 24.03 -7.82
C ARG A 99 11.60 22.72 -8.56
N LEU A 100 12.55 22.19 -9.33
CA LEU A 100 12.38 20.92 -10.03
C LEU A 100 12.37 19.72 -9.12
N LEU A 101 13.31 19.64 -8.17
CA LEU A 101 13.33 18.56 -7.19
C LEU A 101 12.04 18.55 -6.36
N SER A 102 11.51 19.73 -6.02
CA SER A 102 10.20 19.88 -5.40
C SER A 102 9.05 19.40 -6.30
N MET A 103 9.09 19.71 -7.60
CA MET A 103 8.12 19.22 -8.58
C MET A 103 8.15 17.69 -8.72
N ILE A 104 9.34 17.11 -8.90
CA ILE A 104 9.56 15.66 -8.97
C ILE A 104 9.01 14.98 -7.71
N SER A 105 9.31 15.52 -6.54
CA SER A 105 8.82 15.01 -5.26
C SER A 105 7.28 15.03 -5.17
N ARG A 106 6.65 16.09 -5.66
CA ARG A 106 5.20 16.21 -5.74
C ARG A 106 4.58 15.19 -6.71
N LEU A 107 5.17 15.03 -7.89
CA LEU A 107 4.73 14.06 -8.88
C LEU A 107 4.83 12.61 -8.36
N LYS A 108 5.93 12.26 -7.70
CA LYS A 108 6.09 10.96 -7.03
C LYS A 108 5.00 10.73 -5.99
N ARG A 109 4.76 11.70 -5.10
CA ARG A 109 3.67 11.62 -4.10
C ARG A 109 2.31 11.43 -4.77
N THR A 110 2.03 12.15 -5.84
CA THR A 110 0.78 12.03 -6.60
C THR A 110 0.63 10.65 -7.24
N ALA A 111 1.69 10.11 -7.84
CA ALA A 111 1.70 8.75 -8.38
C ALA A 111 1.40 7.71 -7.28
N ARG A 112 2.05 7.83 -6.11
CA ARG A 112 1.77 6.96 -4.96
C ARG A 112 0.32 7.04 -4.49
N VAL A 113 -0.28 8.24 -4.45
CA VAL A 113 -1.71 8.40 -4.10
C VAL A 113 -2.60 7.67 -5.11
N LEU A 114 -2.32 7.79 -6.41
CA LEU A 114 -3.06 7.06 -7.45
C LEU A 114 -2.94 5.54 -7.28
N LEU A 115 -1.71 5.04 -7.05
CA LEU A 115 -1.44 3.61 -6.86
C LEU A 115 -2.17 3.07 -5.62
N ARG A 116 -2.17 3.81 -4.51
CA ARG A 116 -2.97 3.45 -3.32
C ARG A 116 -4.47 3.44 -3.63
N ALA A 117 -4.96 4.39 -4.42
CA ALA A 117 -6.36 4.45 -4.82
C ALA A 117 -6.81 3.33 -5.79
N GLY A 118 -5.90 2.42 -6.21
CA GLY A 118 -6.22 1.33 -7.13
C GLY A 118 -6.02 1.70 -8.60
N ALA A 119 -5.17 2.70 -8.89
CA ALA A 119 -4.73 2.93 -10.26
C ALA A 119 -3.96 1.69 -10.76
N GLU A 120 -4.39 1.14 -11.88
CA GLU A 120 -3.88 -0.10 -12.43
C GLU A 120 -2.48 0.11 -13.02
N TYR A 121 -1.47 -0.47 -12.38
CA TYR A 121 -0.07 -0.45 -12.82
C TYR A 121 0.27 -1.60 -13.79
N SER A 122 -0.72 -2.34 -14.31
CA SER A 122 -0.43 -3.50 -15.16
C SER A 122 0.51 -3.14 -16.33
N LEU A 123 1.53 -3.98 -16.55
CA LEU A 123 2.50 -3.85 -17.64
C LEU A 123 1.84 -3.82 -19.02
N SER A 124 0.61 -4.33 -19.14
CA SER A 124 -0.20 -4.27 -20.35
C SER A 124 -0.75 -2.86 -20.66
N ARG A 125 -0.84 -1.98 -19.66
CA ARG A 125 -1.36 -0.61 -19.82
C ARG A 125 -0.28 0.45 -19.98
N MET A 126 0.98 0.13 -19.67
CA MET A 126 2.13 0.96 -19.99
C MET A 126 2.89 0.31 -21.15
N PRO A 127 2.66 0.75 -22.40
CA PRO A 127 3.43 0.26 -23.53
C PRO A 127 4.93 0.47 -23.28
N ALA A 128 5.76 -0.28 -24.00
CA ALA A 128 7.21 -0.26 -23.88
C ALA A 128 7.89 -0.17 -25.25
N ASP A 129 7.15 0.27 -26.26
CA ASP A 129 7.56 0.25 -27.66
C ASP A 129 8.65 1.30 -27.91
N THR A 130 8.50 2.48 -27.28
CA THR A 130 9.46 3.58 -27.37
C THR A 130 10.34 3.71 -26.12
N ASP A 131 11.52 4.33 -26.24
CA ASP A 131 12.41 4.58 -25.09
C ASP A 131 11.75 5.42 -23.99
N GLY A 132 11.01 6.48 -24.38
CA GLY A 132 10.28 7.29 -23.40
C GLY A 132 9.16 6.51 -22.70
N GLN A 133 8.57 5.51 -23.37
CA GLN A 133 7.61 4.61 -22.74
C GLN A 133 8.30 3.64 -21.75
N ARG A 134 9.46 3.07 -22.12
CA ARG A 134 10.28 2.24 -21.23
C ARG A 134 10.71 2.99 -19.98
N SER A 135 11.23 4.21 -20.14
CA SER A 135 11.63 5.10 -19.03
C SER A 135 10.46 5.38 -18.07
N ARG A 136 9.29 5.78 -18.60
CA ARG A 136 8.07 5.99 -17.79
C ARG A 136 7.67 4.75 -17.01
N ARG A 137 7.76 3.57 -17.64
CA ARG A 137 7.41 2.29 -17.02
C ARG A 137 8.37 1.93 -15.90
N GLU A 138 9.67 2.15 -16.07
CA GLU A 138 10.70 1.92 -15.04
C GLU A 138 10.55 2.87 -13.84
N LEU A 139 10.27 4.16 -14.10
CA LEU A 139 10.00 5.13 -13.04
C LEU A 139 8.77 4.73 -12.22
N MET A 140 7.71 4.29 -12.88
CA MET A 140 6.49 3.83 -12.20
C MET A 140 6.67 2.48 -11.51
N ALA A 141 7.50 1.57 -12.06
CA ALA A 141 7.88 0.33 -11.39
C ALA A 141 8.55 0.62 -10.05
N THR A 142 9.49 1.56 -10.05
CA THR A 142 10.23 2.00 -8.88
C THR A 142 9.30 2.61 -7.83
N GLU A 143 8.41 3.53 -8.24
CA GLU A 143 7.46 4.12 -7.30
C GLU A 143 6.46 3.09 -6.76
N TYR A 144 6.01 2.15 -7.58
CA TYR A 144 5.09 1.11 -7.13
C TYR A 144 5.76 0.11 -6.17
N ALA A 145 7.01 -0.27 -6.44
CA ALA A 145 7.80 -1.06 -5.50
C ALA A 145 7.95 -0.32 -4.15
N SER A 146 8.18 0.99 -4.16
CA SER A 146 8.20 1.81 -2.93
C SER A 146 6.84 1.82 -2.22
N VAL A 147 5.71 1.90 -2.94
CA VAL A 147 4.37 1.75 -2.35
C VAL A 147 4.20 0.38 -1.67
N LEU A 148 4.64 -0.70 -2.32
CA LEU A 148 4.55 -2.05 -1.76
C LEU A 148 5.50 -2.26 -0.57
N ASN A 149 6.68 -1.64 -0.57
CA ASN A 149 7.71 -1.84 0.46
C ASN A 149 7.56 -0.91 1.66
N GLU A 150 7.21 0.35 1.43
CA GLU A 150 7.16 1.38 2.46
C GLU A 150 5.72 1.63 2.89
N ASP A 151 4.84 1.97 1.95
CA ASP A 151 3.50 2.46 2.29
C ASP A 151 2.61 1.34 2.83
N LEU A 152 2.55 0.19 2.14
CA LEU A 152 1.62 -0.87 2.50
C LEU A 152 1.89 -1.44 3.91
N PRO A 153 3.13 -1.82 4.30
CA PRO A 153 3.38 -2.34 5.63
C PRO A 153 3.14 -1.28 6.72
N ASN A 154 3.54 -0.03 6.48
CA ASN A 154 3.33 1.06 7.43
C ASN A 154 1.84 1.35 7.66
N MET A 155 1.05 1.41 6.58
CA MET A 155 -0.39 1.64 6.67
C MET A 155 -1.14 0.44 7.27
N ALA A 156 -0.70 -0.79 6.96
CA ALA A 156 -1.26 -1.99 7.60
C ALA A 156 -1.01 -1.99 9.11
N MET A 157 0.20 -1.62 9.54
CA MET A 157 0.53 -1.47 10.96
C MET A 157 -0.23 -0.34 11.63
N ALA A 158 -0.39 0.81 10.96
CA ALA A 158 -1.21 1.91 11.46
C ALA A 158 -2.67 1.48 11.66
N ALA A 159 -3.25 0.78 10.68
CA ALA A 159 -4.62 0.27 10.75
C ALA A 159 -4.79 -0.76 11.89
N LEU A 160 -3.80 -1.64 12.12
CA LEU A 160 -3.79 -2.56 13.27
C LEU A 160 -3.78 -1.80 14.61
N ILE A 161 -2.96 -0.74 14.71
CA ILE A 161 -2.87 0.08 15.93
C ILE A 161 -4.20 0.78 16.19
N VAL A 162 -4.79 1.39 15.16
CA VAL A 162 -6.07 2.10 15.25
C VAL A 162 -7.22 1.14 15.59
N GLY A 163 -7.29 -0.02 14.93
CA GLY A 163 -8.33 -1.01 15.18
C GLY A 163 -8.33 -1.57 16.62
N LEU A 164 -7.17 -1.61 17.28
CA LEU A 164 -7.04 -2.01 18.68
C LEU A 164 -7.04 -0.84 19.68
N ALA A 165 -7.10 0.42 19.22
CA ALA A 165 -6.89 1.59 20.07
C ALA A 165 -7.95 1.69 21.18
N ALA A 166 -9.23 1.59 20.82
CA ALA A 166 -10.33 1.66 21.77
C ALA A 166 -10.26 0.54 22.82
N HIS A 167 -10.03 -0.72 22.37
CA HIS A 167 -9.86 -1.87 23.25
C HIS A 167 -8.69 -1.70 24.22
N ARG A 168 -7.54 -1.26 23.73
CA ARG A 168 -6.33 -1.02 24.54
C ARG A 168 -6.53 0.09 25.56
N SER A 169 -7.16 1.18 25.15
CA SER A 169 -7.46 2.32 26.03
C SER A 169 -8.38 1.89 27.17
N PHE A 170 -9.45 1.15 26.83
CA PHE A 170 -10.40 0.66 27.82
C PHE A 170 -9.76 -0.36 28.77
N ALA A 171 -8.96 -1.31 28.26
CA ALA A 171 -8.21 -2.25 29.11
C ALA A 171 -7.20 -1.54 30.03
N ALA A 172 -6.54 -0.48 29.55
CA ALA A 172 -5.60 0.28 30.36
C ALA A 172 -6.29 0.97 31.54
N HIS A 173 -7.52 1.46 31.36
CA HIS A 173 -8.29 2.08 32.45
C HIS A 173 -8.49 1.11 33.64
N PHE A 174 -8.91 -0.12 33.38
CA PHE A 174 -9.11 -1.13 34.43
C PHE A 174 -7.80 -1.67 35.01
N MET A 175 -6.72 -1.69 34.22
CA MET A 175 -5.44 -2.23 34.67
C MET A 175 -4.91 -1.46 35.89
N TYR A 176 -5.14 -0.15 35.95
CA TYR A 176 -4.75 0.70 37.08
C TYR A 176 -5.81 0.81 38.18
N ALA A 177 -7.07 0.47 37.88
CA ALA A 177 -8.17 0.54 38.84
C ALA A 177 -8.30 -0.73 39.71
N LEU A 178 -7.86 -1.88 39.20
CA LEU A 178 -7.95 -3.15 39.93
C LEU A 178 -6.80 -3.29 40.93
N PRO A 179 -7.07 -3.54 42.23
CA PRO A 179 -6.04 -3.74 43.25
C PRO A 179 -5.46 -5.17 43.20
N LEU A 180 -5.12 -5.62 41.99
CA LEU A 180 -4.50 -6.92 41.73
C LEU A 180 -3.09 -6.68 41.18
N GLY A 181 -2.18 -7.65 41.35
CA GLY A 181 -0.83 -7.53 40.79
C GLY A 181 -0.86 -7.25 39.28
N PRO A 182 0.18 -6.61 38.70
CA PRO A 182 0.15 -6.06 37.34
C PRO A 182 -0.22 -7.08 36.26
N HIS A 183 0.17 -8.34 36.44
CA HIS A 183 -0.16 -9.42 35.50
C HIS A 183 -1.65 -9.83 35.57
N VAL A 184 -2.21 -9.92 36.77
CA VAL A 184 -3.60 -10.32 36.98
C VAL A 184 -4.54 -9.19 36.58
N SER A 185 -4.22 -7.94 36.96
CA SER A 185 -4.97 -6.76 36.52
C SER A 185 -4.98 -6.65 35.00
N ALA A 186 -3.84 -6.85 34.32
CA ALA A 186 -3.80 -6.83 32.86
C ALA A 186 -4.72 -7.90 32.24
N ALA A 187 -4.67 -9.14 32.74
CA ALA A 187 -5.48 -10.24 32.23
C ALA A 187 -6.99 -10.00 32.39
N ILE A 188 -7.42 -9.57 33.57
CA ILE A 188 -8.83 -9.29 33.85
C ILE A 188 -9.31 -8.08 33.06
N SER A 189 -8.50 -7.01 33.00
CA SER A 189 -8.85 -5.79 32.26
C SER A 189 -9.01 -6.05 30.76
N TRP A 190 -8.15 -6.89 30.18
CA TRP A 190 -8.27 -7.29 28.77
C TRP A 190 -9.55 -8.09 28.50
N ARG A 191 -9.95 -8.95 29.45
CA ARG A 191 -11.21 -9.71 29.37
C ARG A 191 -12.42 -8.82 29.51
N ILE A 192 -12.40 -7.84 30.43
CA ILE A 192 -13.45 -6.83 30.57
C ILE A 192 -13.59 -6.04 29.25
N ALA A 193 -12.47 -5.58 28.68
CA ALA A 193 -12.48 -4.88 27.40
C ALA A 193 -13.05 -5.72 26.25
N ALA A 194 -12.82 -7.03 26.25
CA ALA A 194 -13.36 -7.93 25.23
C ALA A 194 -14.89 -7.99 25.22
N PHE A 195 -15.56 -7.80 26.37
CA PHE A 195 -17.03 -7.72 26.43
C PHE A 195 -17.58 -6.43 25.83
N CYS A 196 -16.78 -5.36 25.81
CA CYS A 196 -17.14 -4.06 25.26
C CYS A 196 -16.55 -3.84 23.85
N PHE A 197 -15.97 -4.86 23.22
CA PHE A 197 -15.34 -4.74 21.92
C PHE A 197 -16.39 -4.55 20.83
N ASP A 198 -16.42 -3.35 20.24
CA ASP A 198 -17.23 -3.02 19.07
C ASP A 198 -16.49 -3.41 17.79
N GLU A 199 -16.91 -4.54 17.20
CA GLU A 199 -16.31 -5.06 15.98
C GLU A 199 -16.56 -4.15 14.76
N GLU A 200 -17.73 -3.52 14.67
CA GLU A 200 -18.08 -2.71 13.51
C GLU A 200 -17.35 -1.36 13.53
N ALA A 201 -17.26 -0.72 14.70
CA ALA A 201 -16.46 0.49 14.87
C ALA A 201 -14.96 0.23 14.60
N ALA A 202 -14.45 -0.95 14.98
CA ALA A 202 -13.08 -1.35 14.67
C ALA A 202 -12.86 -1.50 13.15
N LYS A 203 -13.78 -2.17 12.43
CA LYS A 203 -13.73 -2.31 10.96
C LYS A 203 -13.77 -0.97 10.23
N GLU A 204 -14.64 -0.06 10.68
CA GLU A 204 -14.72 1.30 10.12
C GLU A 204 -13.39 2.04 10.32
N SER A 205 -12.82 1.96 11.51
CA SER A 205 -11.55 2.61 11.84
C SER A 205 -10.37 2.04 11.06
N ILE A 206 -10.34 0.71 10.84
CA ILE A 206 -9.36 0.03 9.98
C ILE A 206 -9.50 0.51 8.53
N SER A 207 -10.72 0.52 8.00
CA SER A 207 -11.01 0.93 6.62
C SER A 207 -10.69 2.41 6.37
N ALA A 208 -10.86 3.26 7.39
CA ALA A 208 -10.49 4.67 7.34
C ALA A 208 -8.97 4.87 7.38
N ALA A 209 -8.26 4.09 8.19
CA ALA A 209 -6.81 4.18 8.35
C ALA A 209 -6.01 3.55 7.20
N PHE A 210 -6.61 2.62 6.44
CA PHE A 210 -5.96 1.93 5.34
C PHE A 210 -6.34 2.57 3.99
N PRO A 211 -5.45 3.36 3.36
CA PRO A 211 -5.82 4.17 2.19
C PRO A 211 -5.89 3.38 0.88
N PHE A 212 -5.53 2.10 0.89
CA PHE A 212 -5.53 1.27 -0.31
C PHE A 212 -6.94 0.85 -0.69
N ARG A 213 -7.32 1.04 -1.96
CA ARG A 213 -8.69 0.82 -2.44
C ARG A 213 -8.67 0.07 -3.76
N HIS A 214 -9.79 -0.60 -4.05
CA HIS A 214 -10.06 -1.19 -5.37
C HIS A 214 -9.00 -2.20 -5.86
N THR A 215 -8.29 -2.86 -4.95
CA THR A 215 -7.36 -3.95 -5.29
C THR A 215 -7.63 -5.19 -4.45
N ASP A 216 -7.34 -6.35 -5.03
CA ASP A 216 -7.46 -7.64 -4.35
C ASP A 216 -6.51 -7.70 -3.14
N MET A 217 -5.29 -7.19 -3.32
CA MET A 217 -4.31 -7.01 -2.25
C MET A 217 -4.92 -6.22 -1.07
N ALA A 218 -5.56 -5.07 -1.33
CA ALA A 218 -6.14 -4.26 -0.27
C ALA A 218 -7.24 -5.01 0.49
N ARG A 219 -8.14 -5.69 -0.22
CA ARG A 219 -9.21 -6.50 0.40
C ARG A 219 -8.64 -7.61 1.28
N ARG A 220 -7.61 -8.31 0.81
CA ARG A 220 -6.93 -9.38 1.55
C ARG A 220 -6.25 -8.86 2.82
N VAL A 221 -5.54 -7.73 2.71
CA VAL A 221 -4.85 -7.11 3.85
C VAL A 221 -5.86 -6.61 4.89
N VAL A 222 -6.93 -5.91 4.47
CA VAL A 222 -7.99 -5.45 5.38
C VAL A 222 -8.63 -6.63 6.11
N ALA A 223 -9.02 -7.69 5.39
CA ALA A 223 -9.62 -8.87 6.01
C ALA A 223 -8.68 -9.55 7.02
N ALA A 224 -7.37 -9.62 6.72
CA ALA A 224 -6.38 -10.12 7.66
C ALA A 224 -6.27 -9.22 8.91
N ILE A 225 -6.22 -7.90 8.73
CA ILE A 225 -6.16 -6.94 9.85
C ILE A 225 -7.42 -7.05 10.72
N GLU A 226 -8.61 -7.06 10.13
CA GLU A 226 -9.87 -7.23 10.84
C GLU A 226 -9.89 -8.53 11.66
N HIS A 227 -9.46 -9.64 11.05
CA HIS A 227 -9.36 -10.91 11.76
C HIS A 227 -8.37 -10.83 12.92
N PHE A 228 -7.18 -10.26 12.70
CA PHE A 228 -6.17 -10.11 13.75
C PHE A 228 -6.70 -9.26 14.91
N VAL A 229 -7.33 -8.11 14.62
CA VAL A 229 -7.89 -7.20 15.64
C VAL A 229 -8.97 -7.91 16.45
N LYS A 230 -9.92 -8.57 15.77
CA LYS A 230 -10.97 -9.37 16.43
C LYS A 230 -10.37 -10.49 17.29
N TYR A 231 -9.40 -11.23 16.75
CA TYR A 231 -8.78 -12.33 17.49
C TYR A 231 -8.00 -11.80 18.71
N ALA A 232 -7.22 -10.74 18.55
CA ALA A 232 -6.46 -10.11 19.63
C ALA A 232 -7.36 -9.53 20.72
N ALA A 233 -8.47 -8.88 20.37
CA ALA A 233 -9.42 -8.35 21.33
C ALA A 233 -10.12 -9.46 22.13
N LEU A 234 -10.55 -10.53 21.46
CA LEU A 234 -11.39 -11.56 22.07
C LEU A 234 -10.61 -12.71 22.71
N ARG A 235 -9.40 -13.01 22.23
CA ARG A 235 -8.66 -14.22 22.62
C ARG A 235 -7.43 -13.94 23.46
N ALA A 236 -6.70 -12.87 23.16
CA ALA A 236 -5.52 -12.52 23.94
C ALA A 236 -5.91 -12.12 25.37
N SER A 237 -4.95 -12.25 26.26
CA SER A 237 -5.05 -11.91 27.68
C SER A 237 -4.30 -10.63 28.03
N SER A 238 -3.47 -10.08 27.13
CA SER A 238 -2.73 -8.85 27.40
C SER A 238 -2.12 -8.26 26.14
N ASN A 239 -1.70 -6.99 26.23
CA ASN A 239 -0.92 -6.36 25.18
C ASN A 239 0.41 -7.09 24.94
N ARG A 240 1.00 -7.69 25.98
CA ARG A 240 2.23 -8.49 25.84
C ARG A 240 2.03 -9.69 24.93
N GLU A 241 0.88 -10.35 25.00
CA GLU A 241 0.53 -11.47 24.12
C GLU A 241 0.32 -11.02 22.67
N VAL A 242 -0.33 -9.87 22.47
CA VAL A 242 -0.57 -9.31 21.13
C VAL A 242 0.75 -8.91 20.45
N VAL A 243 1.61 -8.18 21.16
CA VAL A 243 2.89 -7.69 20.64
C VAL A 243 3.91 -8.83 20.55
N GLY A 244 3.75 -9.88 21.36
CA GLY A 244 4.64 -11.03 21.37
C GLY A 244 5.74 -10.98 22.40
N ALA A 245 6.29 -12.16 22.72
CA ALA A 245 7.53 -12.30 23.47
C ALA A 245 8.75 -12.27 22.52
N MET A 246 9.94 -12.06 23.07
CA MET A 246 11.18 -12.31 22.35
C MET A 246 11.38 -13.82 22.22
N ALA A 247 11.70 -14.30 21.03
CA ALA A 247 12.02 -15.69 20.75
C ALA A 247 13.18 -15.76 19.76
N ASP A 248 13.95 -16.85 19.84
CA ASP A 248 14.95 -17.16 18.82
C ASP A 248 14.24 -17.71 17.59
N VAL A 249 14.39 -17.00 16.47
CA VAL A 249 13.86 -17.39 15.16
C VAL A 249 15.04 -17.42 14.21
N GLY A 250 15.53 -18.62 13.88
CA GLY A 250 16.64 -18.79 12.95
C GLY A 250 17.99 -18.23 13.43
N GLY A 251 18.26 -18.30 14.75
CA GLY A 251 19.50 -17.81 15.36
C GLY A 251 19.47 -16.32 15.70
N GLN A 252 18.32 -15.66 15.58
CA GLN A 252 18.13 -14.25 15.91
C GLN A 252 17.01 -14.07 16.94
N MET A 253 17.31 -13.33 18.00
CA MET A 253 16.32 -12.95 19.00
C MET A 253 15.42 -11.85 18.45
N VAL A 254 14.21 -12.23 18.04
CA VAL A 254 13.21 -11.32 17.47
C VAL A 254 11.92 -11.38 18.28
N ARG A 255 11.12 -10.32 18.17
CA ARG A 255 9.79 -10.30 18.78
C ARG A 255 8.82 -11.03 17.87
N VAL A 256 8.12 -12.04 18.39
CA VAL A 256 7.15 -12.85 17.64
C VAL A 256 5.74 -12.45 18.03
N PRO A 257 5.05 -11.61 17.23
CA PRO A 257 3.69 -11.17 17.54
C PRO A 257 2.70 -12.33 17.53
N LEU A 258 1.48 -12.04 17.99
CA LEU A 258 0.39 -13.01 18.00
C LEU A 258 0.22 -13.70 16.64
N GLN A 259 0.36 -15.02 16.63
CA GLN A 259 0.15 -15.87 15.46
C GLN A 259 -1.27 -16.43 15.47
N CYS A 260 -2.21 -15.65 14.96
CA CYS A 260 -3.63 -16.01 14.94
C CYS A 260 -4.09 -16.66 13.64
N PHE A 261 -3.22 -16.78 12.64
CA PHE A 261 -3.54 -17.41 11.36
C PHE A 261 -3.00 -18.83 11.31
N ALA A 262 -3.62 -19.66 10.47
CA ALA A 262 -3.17 -21.00 10.17
C ALA A 262 -3.32 -21.29 8.68
N VAL A 263 -2.37 -22.03 8.11
CA VAL A 263 -2.48 -22.60 6.77
C VAL A 263 -2.84 -24.07 6.91
N TRP A 264 -3.85 -24.50 6.18
CA TRP A 264 -4.19 -25.92 6.10
C TRP A 264 -3.03 -26.70 5.43
N GLY A 265 -2.36 -27.56 6.21
CA GLY A 265 -1.40 -28.54 5.71
C GLY A 265 -2.06 -29.75 5.02
N GLN A 266 -1.27 -30.71 4.54
CA GLN A 266 -1.85 -31.96 4.01
C GLN A 266 -2.67 -32.71 5.08
N PRO A 267 -3.65 -33.55 4.70
CA PRO A 267 -4.43 -34.34 5.66
C PRO A 267 -3.51 -35.15 6.60
N GLY A 268 -3.62 -34.93 7.91
CA GLY A 268 -2.76 -35.57 8.93
C GLY A 268 -1.48 -34.79 9.29
N GLY A 269 -1.18 -33.69 8.59
CA GLY A 269 -0.07 -32.79 8.90
C GLY A 269 -0.41 -31.74 9.96
N GLN A 270 0.63 -31.21 10.62
CA GLN A 270 0.49 -30.12 11.58
C GLN A 270 0.15 -28.80 10.84
N HIS A 271 -0.82 -28.04 11.35
CA HIS A 271 -1.13 -26.71 10.81
C HIS A 271 0.05 -25.76 11.02
N ARG A 272 0.44 -25.03 9.96
CA ARG A 272 1.45 -23.98 10.08
C ARG A 272 0.79 -22.69 10.55
N VAL A 273 1.18 -22.21 11.72
CA VAL A 273 0.67 -20.94 12.28
C VAL A 273 1.45 -19.75 11.70
N LEU A 274 0.75 -18.64 11.45
CA LEU A 274 1.30 -17.42 10.86
C LEU A 274 0.85 -16.20 11.65
N GLY A 275 1.65 -15.14 11.61
CA GLY A 275 1.28 -13.80 12.05
C GLY A 275 0.67 -12.98 10.91
N VAL A 276 0.21 -11.78 11.27
CA VAL A 276 -0.34 -10.83 10.28
C VAL A 276 0.71 -10.37 9.28
N ARG A 277 1.99 -10.34 9.66
CA ARG A 277 3.09 -9.88 8.80
C ARG A 277 3.30 -10.82 7.61
N GLU A 278 3.27 -12.13 7.85
CA GLU A 278 3.38 -13.15 6.81
C GLU A 278 2.21 -13.08 5.83
N VAL A 279 0.98 -12.85 6.34
CA VAL A 279 -0.21 -12.71 5.50
C VAL A 279 -0.18 -11.44 4.65
N VAL A 280 0.25 -10.30 5.22
CA VAL A 280 0.42 -9.05 4.48
C VAL A 280 1.53 -9.18 3.43
N HIS A 281 2.64 -9.85 3.77
CA HIS A 281 3.72 -10.11 2.83
C HIS A 281 3.28 -11.00 1.67
N ARG A 282 2.47 -12.03 1.93
CA ARG A 282 1.88 -12.84 0.85
C ARG A 282 1.03 -11.98 -0.10
N ALA A 283 0.23 -11.05 0.41
CA ALA A 283 -0.55 -10.14 -0.43
C ALA A 283 0.34 -9.24 -1.29
N ARG A 284 1.47 -8.77 -0.76
CA ARG A 284 2.48 -8.00 -1.50
C ARG A 284 3.12 -8.80 -2.62
N LEU A 285 3.50 -10.05 -2.35
CA LEU A 285 4.12 -10.93 -3.33
C LEU A 285 3.16 -11.23 -4.50
N ASP A 286 1.88 -11.48 -4.21
CA ASP A 286 0.87 -11.70 -5.26
C ASP A 286 0.67 -10.45 -6.12
N GLU A 287 0.60 -9.28 -5.51
CA GLU A 287 0.42 -8.02 -6.23
C GLU A 287 1.67 -7.69 -7.08
N ALA A 288 2.85 -7.86 -6.52
CA ALA A 288 4.10 -7.69 -7.25
C ALA A 288 4.23 -8.69 -8.40
N ALA A 289 3.69 -9.91 -8.24
CA ALA A 289 3.64 -10.90 -9.30
C ALA A 289 2.73 -10.49 -10.43
N LYS A 290 1.52 -10.01 -10.11
CA LYS A 290 0.57 -9.47 -11.08
C LYS A 290 1.15 -8.29 -11.86
N CYS A 291 1.95 -7.46 -11.21
CA CYS A 291 2.53 -6.25 -11.78
C CYS A 291 3.94 -6.43 -12.37
N GLY A 292 4.53 -7.62 -12.27
CA GLY A 292 5.89 -7.91 -12.76
C GLY A 292 7.01 -7.15 -12.04
N VAL A 293 6.82 -6.80 -10.76
CA VAL A 293 7.81 -6.13 -9.89
C VAL A 293 8.30 -7.04 -8.75
N GLN A 294 8.19 -8.37 -8.93
CA GLN A 294 8.50 -9.38 -7.91
C GLN A 294 9.91 -9.24 -7.31
N GLY A 295 10.91 -8.96 -8.15
CA GLY A 295 12.32 -8.84 -7.72
C GLY A 295 12.62 -7.61 -6.87
N ALA A 296 11.68 -6.66 -6.76
CA ALA A 296 11.86 -5.43 -5.99
C ALA A 296 11.20 -5.46 -4.61
N VAL A 297 10.44 -6.51 -4.26
CA VAL A 297 9.74 -6.59 -2.97
C VAL A 297 10.66 -7.10 -1.88
N LEU A 298 10.85 -6.30 -0.83
CA LEU A 298 11.66 -6.65 0.33
C LEU A 298 10.77 -7.23 1.44
N LYS A 299 11.21 -8.31 2.08
CA LYS A 299 10.42 -8.94 3.16
C LYS A 299 10.25 -8.02 4.36
N GLY A 300 11.33 -7.39 4.84
CA GLY A 300 11.29 -6.43 5.95
C GLY A 300 11.11 -7.04 7.34
N PHE A 301 11.01 -8.36 7.44
CA PHE A 301 11.00 -9.11 8.71
C PHE A 301 11.51 -10.53 8.47
N ASN A 302 12.26 -11.10 9.42
CA ASN A 302 12.84 -12.45 9.32
C ASN A 302 13.49 -12.68 7.93
N GLU A 303 14.27 -11.70 7.46
CA GLU A 303 14.82 -11.70 6.10
C GLU A 303 15.77 -12.88 5.88
N HIS A 304 16.46 -13.30 6.93
CA HIS A 304 17.34 -14.46 6.96
C HIS A 304 16.62 -15.80 6.72
N LEU A 305 15.30 -15.84 6.85
CA LEU A 305 14.50 -17.06 6.63
C LEU A 305 13.89 -17.16 5.22
N GLY A 306 14.17 -16.21 4.32
CA GLY A 306 13.58 -16.20 2.97
C GLY A 306 12.06 -16.00 3.00
N ASN A 307 11.34 -16.44 1.96
CA ASN A 307 9.89 -16.19 1.82
C ASN A 307 9.00 -17.43 2.09
N ASP A 308 9.57 -18.56 2.51
CA ASP A 308 8.88 -19.86 2.56
C ASP A 308 7.70 -19.89 3.55
N ASP A 309 7.83 -19.15 4.64
CA ASP A 309 6.77 -18.92 5.64
C ASP A 309 5.55 -18.19 5.05
N CYS A 310 5.75 -17.40 4.01
CA CYS A 310 4.71 -16.61 3.35
C CYS A 310 4.10 -17.32 2.13
N GLN A 311 4.59 -18.50 1.73
CA GLN A 311 4.07 -19.23 0.56
C GLN A 311 2.85 -20.07 0.93
N PHE A 312 1.65 -19.64 0.52
CA PHE A 312 0.40 -20.40 0.66
C PHE A 312 -0.66 -19.92 -0.33
N ALA A 313 -1.66 -20.77 -0.62
CA ALA A 313 -2.83 -20.35 -1.37
C ALA A 313 -3.87 -19.71 -0.44
N TRP A 314 -4.52 -18.62 -0.86
CA TRP A 314 -5.52 -17.91 -0.03
C TRP A 314 -6.69 -18.79 0.43
N GLY A 315 -7.08 -19.77 -0.39
CA GLY A 315 -8.10 -20.76 -0.02
C GLY A 315 -7.71 -21.68 1.15
N GLN A 316 -6.42 -21.78 1.48
CA GLN A 316 -5.90 -22.56 2.61
C GLN A 316 -5.76 -21.73 3.89
N LEU A 317 -5.96 -20.41 3.82
CA LEU A 317 -5.78 -19.52 4.96
C LEU A 317 -7.01 -19.57 5.88
N GLY A 318 -6.74 -19.80 7.16
CA GLY A 318 -7.75 -19.91 8.20
C GLY A 318 -7.20 -19.54 9.57
N TYR A 319 -7.85 -20.03 10.60
CA TYR A 319 -7.40 -19.97 11.99
C TYR A 319 -7.83 -21.24 12.73
N ILE A 320 -7.24 -21.46 13.90
CA ILE A 320 -7.59 -22.57 14.78
C ILE A 320 -8.55 -22.06 15.86
N ASP A 321 -9.71 -22.69 15.99
CA ASP A 321 -10.74 -22.28 16.96
C ASP A 321 -10.46 -22.82 18.38
N LYS A 322 -11.40 -22.58 19.32
CA LYS A 322 -11.27 -23.09 20.71
C LYS A 322 -11.25 -24.62 20.79
N ARG A 323 -11.82 -25.30 19.80
CA ARG A 323 -11.94 -26.76 19.72
C ARG A 323 -10.76 -27.37 18.97
N ARG A 324 -9.72 -26.57 18.65
CA ARG A 324 -8.57 -26.96 17.84
C ARG A 324 -8.95 -27.39 16.42
N GLN A 325 -10.07 -26.89 15.90
CA GLN A 325 -10.53 -27.14 14.54
C GLN A 325 -10.12 -26.00 13.62
N PHE A 326 -9.75 -26.35 12.40
CA PHE A 326 -9.44 -25.38 11.36
C PHE A 326 -10.72 -24.71 10.85
N VAL A 327 -10.71 -23.38 10.81
CA VAL A 327 -11.79 -22.56 10.25
C VAL A 327 -11.22 -21.69 9.14
N SER A 328 -11.69 -21.89 7.91
CA SER A 328 -11.30 -21.10 6.76
C SER A 328 -11.75 -19.64 6.90
N LEU A 329 -10.86 -18.69 6.58
CA LEU A 329 -11.18 -17.26 6.56
C LEU A 329 -11.92 -16.83 5.28
N ARG A 330 -11.91 -17.66 4.22
CA ARG A 330 -12.58 -17.39 2.94
C ARG A 330 -12.15 -16.05 2.29
N ILE A 331 -10.94 -15.60 2.59
CA ILE A 331 -10.33 -14.45 1.93
C ILE A 331 -10.04 -14.83 0.48
N LYS A 332 -10.59 -14.08 -0.47
CA LYS A 332 -10.37 -14.25 -1.92
C LYS A 332 -9.43 -13.17 -2.45
#